data_AF-A0A241XF95-F1
#
_entry.id   AF-A0A241XF95-F1
#
_cell.length_a   1.000
_cell.length_b   1.000
_cell.length_c   1.000
_cell.angle_alpha   90.00
_cell.angle_beta   90.00
_cell.angle_gamma   90.00
#
_symmetry.space_group_name_H-M   'P 1'
#
loop_
_entity.id
_entity.type
_entity.pdbx_description
1 polymer ?
#
loop_
_entity_poly.entity_id
_entity_poly.type
_entity_poly.pdbx_seq_one_letter_code
_entity_poly.pdbx_strand_id
1 'polypeptide(L)'
;MVTQLLTADGGEWEVSKHLQEIMALAADGTLYLSESHQNDIHVLSFIDRLDRRGFRYQLNLTDLQTIHQLYRAVAMDGLVDSDGQRATQMQERV
;
A
#
# COMPACT_ATOMS: atom_id res chain seq x y z
N MET A 1 -2.58 -10.44 -9.88
CA MET A 1 -1.99 -9.12 -10.16
C MET A 1 -1.75 -8.48 -8.81
N VAL A 2 -0.50 -8.14 -8.51
CA VAL A 2 -0.13 -7.61 -7.19
C VAL A 2 -0.42 -6.10 -7.20
N THR A 3 -1.21 -5.64 -6.25
CA THR A 3 -1.60 -4.23 -6.16
C THR A 3 -0.51 -3.47 -5.42
N GLN A 4 0.36 -2.77 -6.15
CA GLN A 4 1.35 -1.87 -5.54
C GLN A 4 0.62 -0.74 -4.79
N LEU A 5 1.00 -0.49 -3.53
CA LEU A 5 0.46 0.60 -2.72
C LEU A 5 1.38 1.81 -2.77
N LEU A 6 0.84 2.95 -3.21
CA LEU A 6 1.57 4.23 -3.24
C LEU A 6 1.71 4.84 -1.84
N THR A 7 0.85 4.43 -0.91
CA THR A 7 0.86 4.88 0.50
C THR A 7 1.67 3.96 1.42
N ALA A 8 2.33 2.93 0.88
CA ALA A 8 3.28 2.11 1.63
C ALA A 8 4.63 2.83 1.81
N ASP A 9 5.46 2.31 2.72
CA ASP A 9 6.80 2.83 2.97
C ASP A 9 7.63 2.82 1.68
N GLY A 10 8.24 3.96 1.37
CA GLY A 10 8.96 4.20 0.11
C GLY A 10 8.08 4.52 -1.10
N GLY A 11 6.75 4.59 -0.93
CA GLY A 11 5.81 4.95 -1.98
C GLY A 11 5.74 6.47 -2.25
N GLU A 12 5.28 6.85 -3.45
CA GLU A 12 5.16 8.26 -3.87
C GLU A 12 4.26 9.09 -2.94
N TRP A 13 3.28 8.43 -2.32
CA TRP A 13 2.30 9.00 -1.41
C TRP A 13 2.41 8.40 -0.01
N GLU A 14 3.63 8.07 0.43
CA GLU A 14 3.88 7.51 1.75
C GLU A 14 3.14 8.30 2.85
N VAL A 15 2.40 7.57 3.68
CA VAL A 15 1.67 8.11 4.83
C VAL A 15 2.14 7.45 6.12
N SER A 16 1.82 8.11 7.25
CA SER A 16 2.11 7.58 8.58
C SER A 16 1.43 6.22 8.81
N LYS A 17 2.00 5.39 9.68
CA LYS A 17 1.44 4.07 10.03
C LYS A 17 -0.03 4.15 10.45
N HIS A 18 -0.41 5.20 11.18
CA HIS A 18 -1.80 5.44 11.54
C HIS A 18 -2.73 5.59 10.33
N LEU A 19 -2.32 6.36 9.31
CA LEU A 19 -3.08 6.46 8.06
C LEU A 19 -3.08 5.15 7.28
N GLN A 20 -1.99 4.38 7.31
CA GLN A 20 -1.92 3.04 6.68
C GLN A 20 -2.92 2.06 7.30
N GLU A 21 -3.33 2.25 8.56
CA GLU A 21 -4.36 1.41 9.20
C GLU A 21 -5.78 1.71 8.68
N ILE A 22 -6.03 2.95 8.25
CA ILE A 22 -7.39 3.43 7.92
C ILE A 22 -7.60 3.74 6.43
N MET A 23 -6.53 3.82 5.64
CA MET A 23 -6.60 4.03 4.19
C MET A 23 -5.41 3.40 3.45
N ALA A 24 -5.61 3.08 2.18
CA ALA A 24 -4.56 2.63 1.26
C ALA A 24 -4.82 3.17 -0.15
N LEU A 25 -3.83 3.81 -0.76
CA LEU A 25 -3.89 4.21 -2.16
C LEU A 25 -3.11 3.21 -3.00
N ALA A 26 -3.81 2.54 -3.91
CA ALA A 26 -3.22 1.63 -4.86
C ALA A 26 -2.78 2.34 -6.16
N ALA A 27 -1.77 1.77 -6.82
CA ALA A 27 -1.17 2.34 -8.03
C ALA A 27 -2.11 2.31 -9.26
N ASP A 28 -3.18 1.52 -9.21
CA ASP A 28 -4.27 1.53 -10.20
C ASP A 28 -5.19 2.76 -10.05
N GLY A 29 -4.99 3.56 -9.01
CA GLY A 29 -5.81 4.73 -8.70
C GLY A 29 -6.96 4.42 -7.74
N THR A 30 -7.03 3.23 -7.14
CA THR A 30 -8.07 2.93 -6.13
C THR A 30 -7.63 3.42 -4.74
N LEU A 31 -8.42 4.33 -4.14
CA LEU A 31 -8.25 4.76 -2.75
C LEU A 31 -9.19 3.97 -1.85
N TYR A 32 -8.64 2.97 -1.17
CA TYR A 32 -9.34 2.22 -0.13
C TYR A 32 -9.39 3.05 1.15
N LEU A 33 -10.57 3.25 1.70
CA LEU A 33 -10.77 4.06 2.90
C LEU A 33 -11.76 3.39 3.85
N SER A 34 -11.46 3.43 5.15
CA SER A 34 -12.35 2.92 6.17
C SER A 34 -13.65 3.73 6.24
N GLU A 35 -14.79 3.04 6.15
CA GLU A 35 -16.13 3.65 6.33
C GLU A 35 -16.29 4.42 7.64
N SER A 36 -15.57 4.01 8.68
CA SER A 36 -15.61 4.67 9.99
C SER A 36 -14.74 5.94 10.06
N HIS A 37 -13.84 6.17 9.10
CA HIS A 37 -12.81 7.22 9.14
C HIS A 37 -12.86 8.19 7.96
N GLN A 38 -13.95 8.17 7.18
CA GLN A 38 -14.16 9.08 6.04
C GLN A 38 -14.11 10.58 6.41
N ASN A 39 -14.46 10.91 7.65
CA ASN A 39 -14.44 12.29 8.15
C ASN A 39 -13.21 12.59 9.02
N ASP A 40 -12.21 11.70 9.05
CA ASP A 40 -10.99 11.94 9.78
C ASP A 40 -10.18 13.10 9.16
N ILE A 41 -9.66 13.99 9.99
CA ILE A 41 -8.97 15.21 9.53
C ILE A 41 -7.71 14.86 8.73
N HIS A 42 -6.99 13.79 9.10
CA HIS A 42 -5.79 13.38 8.40
C HIS A 42 -6.12 12.78 7.03
N VAL A 43 -7.20 12.00 6.94
CA VAL A 43 -7.72 11.48 5.66
C VAL A 43 -8.14 12.62 4.74
N LEU A 44 -8.93 13.57 5.25
CA LEU A 44 -9.38 14.73 4.46
C LEU A 44 -8.20 15.57 3.97
N SER A 45 -7.18 15.75 4.82
CA SER A 45 -5.95 16.47 4.45
C SER A 45 -5.16 15.74 3.34
N PHE A 46 -5.17 14.40 3.36
CA PHE A 46 -4.54 13.60 2.31
C PHE A 46 -5.31 13.71 0.99
N ILE A 47 -6.63 13.63 1.04
CA ILE A 47 -7.50 13.82 -0.13
C ILE A 47 -7.32 15.20 -0.76
N ASP A 48 -7.31 16.28 0.04
CA ASP A 48 -7.02 17.64 -0.44
C ASP A 48 -5.65 17.72 -1.13
N ARG A 49 -4.64 16.99 -0.63
CA ARG A 49 -3.33 16.93 -1.29
C ARG A 49 -3.37 16.22 -2.65
N LEU A 50 -4.13 15.12 -2.77
CA LEU A 50 -4.32 14.43 -4.05
C LEU A 50 -5.00 15.34 -5.07
N ASP A 51 -6.08 16.01 -4.65
CA ASP A 51 -6.87 16.90 -5.49
C ASP A 51 -6.05 18.08 -6.01
N ARG A 52 -5.27 18.74 -5.14
CA ARG A 52 -4.37 19.83 -5.52
C ARG A 52 -3.30 19.43 -6.53
N ARG A 53 -2.91 18.16 -6.52
CA ARG A 53 -1.92 17.61 -7.47
C ARG A 53 -2.57 17.07 -8.75
N GLY A 54 -3.91 17.14 -8.85
CA GLY A 54 -4.68 16.64 -9.98
C GLY A 54 -4.64 15.12 -10.10
N PHE A 55 -4.36 14.40 -9.02
CA PHE A 55 -4.32 12.95 -9.03
C PHE A 55 -5.74 12.39 -9.10
N ARG A 56 -6.03 11.59 -10.13
CA ARG A 56 -7.35 10.94 -10.27
C ARG A 56 -7.35 9.64 -9.51
N TYR A 57 -8.30 9.51 -8.59
CA TYR A 57 -8.50 8.28 -7.83
C TYR A 57 -9.98 7.90 -7.77
N GLN A 58 -10.25 6.62 -7.57
CA GLN A 58 -11.57 6.09 -7.29
C GLN A 58 -11.66 5.71 -5.81
N LEU A 59 -12.56 6.37 -5.09
CA LEU A 59 -12.79 6.07 -3.68
C LEU A 59 -13.54 4.74 -3.55
N ASN A 60 -12.96 3.81 -2.80
CA ASN A 60 -13.58 2.55 -2.42
C ASN A 60 -13.67 2.45 -0.90
N LEU A 61 -14.89 2.55 -0.38
CA LEU A 61 -15.14 2.43 1.06
C LEU A 61 -15.12 0.95 1.45
N THR A 62 -14.34 0.63 2.47
CA THR A 62 -14.13 -0.76 2.92
C THR A 62 -13.91 -0.80 4.43
N ASP A 63 -13.88 -1.99 4.99
CA ASP A 63 -13.50 -2.22 6.39
C ASP A 63 -11.97 -2.16 6.62
N LEU A 64 -11.56 -1.97 7.88
CA LEU A 64 -10.16 -1.92 8.29
C LEU A 64 -9.40 -3.21 8.00
N GLN A 65 -10.08 -4.37 8.08
CA GLN A 65 -9.44 -5.67 7.87
C GLN A 65 -8.97 -5.79 6.41
N THR A 66 -9.77 -5.33 5.45
CA THR A 66 -9.40 -5.27 4.03
C THR A 66 -8.17 -4.39 3.81
N ILE A 67 -8.10 -3.22 4.44
CA ILE A 67 -6.94 -2.31 4.35
C ILE A 67 -5.67 -2.99 4.88
N HIS A 68 -5.75 -3.60 6.06
CA HIS A 68 -4.62 -4.34 6.65
C HIS A 68 -4.17 -5.51 5.77
N GLN A 69 -5.10 -6.20 5.10
CA GLN A 69 -4.78 -7.28 4.17
C GLN A 69 -4.02 -6.77 2.94
N LEU A 70 -4.37 -5.59 2.41
CA LEU A 70 -3.64 -4.97 1.29
C LEU A 70 -2.19 -4.68 1.66
N TYR A 71 -1.97 -4.04 2.81
CA TYR A 71 -0.61 -3.76 3.30
C TYR A 71 0.19 -5.03 3.59
N ARG A 72 -0.45 -6.05 4.17
CA ARG A 72 0.21 -7.34 4.41
C ARG A 72 0.59 -8.03 3.12
N ALA A 73 -0.26 -7.97 2.09
CA ALA A 73 0.02 -8.55 0.78
C ALA A 73 1.25 -7.90 0.14
N VAL A 74 1.34 -6.56 0.16
CA VAL A 74 2.53 -5.83 -0.35
C VAL A 74 3.78 -6.15 0.46
N ALA A 75 3.67 -6.24 1.79
CA ALA A 75 4.81 -6.60 2.64
C ALA A 75 5.32 -8.03 2.38
N MET A 76 4.43 -9.00 2.14
CA MET A 76 4.84 -10.36 1.82
C MET A 76 5.47 -10.45 0.43
N ASP A 77 5.00 -9.64 -0.53
CA ASP A 77 5.56 -9.55 -1.88
C ASP A 77 6.99 -8.99 -1.87
N GLY A 78 7.24 -7.89 -1.15
CA GLY A 78 8.60 -7.33 -1.03
C GLY A 78 9.61 -8.26 -0.34
N LEU A 79 9.14 -9.21 0.49
CA LEU A 79 9.98 -10.21 1.13
C LEU A 79 10.35 -11.37 0.20
N VAL A 80 9.51 -11.74 -0.77
CA VAL A 80 9.85 -12.82 -1.73
C VAL A 80 10.87 -12.38 -2.78
N ASP A 81 10.92 -11.09 -3.14
CA ASP A 81 11.97 -10.56 -4.03
C ASP A 81 13.36 -10.52 -3.36
N SER A 82 13.42 -10.41 -2.03
CA SER A 82 14.69 -10.23 -1.30
C SER A 82 15.41 -11.54 -0.93
N ASP A 83 14.72 -12.69 -0.92
CA ASP A 83 15.31 -13.99 -0.49
C ASP A 83 15.62 -14.95 -1.66
N GLY A 84 15.29 -14.58 -2.89
CA GLY A 84 15.46 -15.41 -4.09
C GLY A 84 16.89 -15.57 -4.63
N GLN A 85 17.91 -14.95 -4.00
CA GLN A 85 19.30 -15.02 -4.44
C GLN A 85 20.25 -15.52 -3.35
N ARG A 86 20.08 -16.75 -2.87
CA ARG A 86 21.17 -17.48 -2.19
C ARG A 86 21.33 -18.92 -2.70
N ALA A 87 22.34 -19.08 -3.54
CA ALA A 87 23.17 -20.27 -3.72
C ALA A 87 22.57 -21.49 -4.44
N THR A 88 22.34 -21.38 -5.75
CA THR A 88 22.71 -22.47 -6.68
C THR A 88 24.19 -22.27 -7.08
N GLN A 89 25.11 -22.62 -6.19
CA GLN A 89 26.52 -22.76 -6.57
C GLN A 89 27.21 -23.77 -5.64
N MET A 90 27.86 -24.76 -6.25
CA MET A 90 28.73 -25.78 -5.69
C MET A 90 28.06 -27.04 -5.13
N GLN A 91 27.94 -28.04 -6.01
CA GLN A 91 28.64 -29.32 -5.81
C GLN A 91 28.67 -30.11 -7.12
N GLU A 92 29.61 -29.74 -7.99
CA GLU A 92 30.26 -30.71 -8.87
C GLU A 92 31.53 -31.21 -8.17
N ARG A 93 31.82 -32.51 -8.37
CA ARG A 93 33.09 -33.22 -8.09
C ARG A 93 33.26 -33.55 -6.58
N VAL A 94 33.39 -34.81 -6.18
CA VAL A 94 34.42 -35.79 -6.58
C VAL A 94 33.92 -37.21 -6.44
#